data_AF-A0AAN8CC90-F1
#
_entry.id   AF-A0AAN8CC90-F1
#
_cell.length_a   1.000
_cell.length_b   1.000
_cell.length_c   1.000
_cell.angle_alpha   90.00
_cell.angle_beta   90.00
_cell.angle_gamma   90.00
#
_symmetry.space_group_name_H-M   'P 1'
#
loop_
_entity.id
_entity.type
_entity.pdbx_description
1 polymer ?
#
loop_
_entity_poly.entity_id
_entity_poly.type
_entity_poly.pdbx_seq_one_letter_code
_entity_poly.pdbx_strand_id
1 'polypeptide(L)'
;MTRINRERSKDIRLMREQGKSTREIQQHFVSLDINISLSTLRSHFREKPARRTGPRKLHRKILAAIDDHTNHTLSAKDLQHLIKADFGVLLGLSTIRMARRKLGWTYEKRGFAWRTRDESQEER
;
A
#
# COMPACT_ATOMS: atom_id res chain seq x y z
N MET A 1 -16.50 4.81 -22.55
CA MET A 1 -15.05 4.56 -22.74
C MET A 1 -14.69 3.24 -22.07
N THR A 2 -14.21 2.25 -22.82
CA THR A 2 -13.88 0.92 -22.28
C THR A 2 -12.58 0.99 -21.49
N ARG A 3 -12.61 0.55 -20.23
CA ARG A 3 -11.43 0.55 -19.36
C ARG A 3 -10.52 -0.60 -19.77
N ILE A 4 -9.31 -0.29 -20.21
CA ILE A 4 -8.30 -1.28 -20.59
C ILE A 4 -7.65 -1.83 -19.31
N ASN A 5 -7.64 -3.15 -19.14
CA ASN A 5 -6.98 -3.81 -18.03
C ASN A 5 -5.44 -3.78 -18.19
N ARG A 6 -4.71 -4.23 -17.16
CA ARG A 6 -3.24 -4.19 -17.19
C ARG A 6 -2.63 -5.11 -18.25
N GLU A 7 -3.27 -6.25 -18.52
CA GLU A 7 -2.83 -7.25 -19.49
C GLU A 7 -2.96 -6.75 -20.92
N ARG A 8 -4.15 -6.27 -21.33
CA ARG A 8 -4.38 -5.69 -22.66
C ARG A 8 -3.50 -4.46 -22.91
N SER A 9 -3.17 -3.71 -21.87
CA SER A 9 -2.19 -2.61 -21.93
C SER A 9 -0.76 -3.08 -22.21
N LYS A 10 -0.40 -4.31 -21.84
CA LYS A 10 0.85 -4.95 -22.29
C LYS A 10 0.73 -5.39 -23.74
N ASP A 11 -0.39 -5.98 -24.14
CA ASP A 11 -0.61 -6.43 -25.53
C ASP A 11 -0.52 -5.27 -26.53
N ILE A 12 -1.12 -4.12 -26.22
CA ILE A 12 -1.00 -2.89 -27.03
C ILE A 12 0.46 -2.49 -27.23
N ARG A 13 1.29 -2.62 -26.19
CA ARG A 13 2.72 -2.27 -26.25
C ARG A 13 3.51 -3.30 -27.05
N LEU A 14 3.25 -4.59 -26.84
CA LEU A 14 3.86 -5.66 -27.61
C LEU A 14 3.54 -5.55 -29.11
N MET A 15 2.27 -5.30 -29.46
CA MET A 15 1.87 -5.09 -30.86
C MET A 15 2.55 -3.87 -31.46
N ARG A 16 2.80 -2.83 -30.67
CA ARG A 16 3.55 -1.65 -31.12
C ARG A 16 5.02 -1.94 -31.34
N GLU A 17 5.65 -2.72 -30.45
CA GLU A 17 7.02 -3.21 -30.60
C GLU A 17 7.18 -4.09 -31.85
N GLN A 18 6.15 -4.86 -32.18
CA GLN A 18 6.04 -5.63 -33.44
C GLN A 18 5.81 -4.74 -34.69
N GLY A 19 5.75 -3.42 -34.54
CA GLY A 19 5.60 -2.48 -35.65
C GLY A 19 4.17 -2.22 -36.12
N LYS A 20 3.15 -2.78 -35.45
CA LYS A 20 1.75 -2.60 -35.86
C LYS A 20 1.30 -1.14 -35.77
N SER A 21 0.46 -0.74 -36.73
CA SER A 21 -0.10 0.60 -36.77
C SER A 21 -1.21 0.78 -35.71
N THR A 22 -1.47 2.03 -35.32
CA THR A 22 -2.53 2.30 -34.32
C THR A 22 -3.93 1.86 -34.78
N ARG A 23 -4.16 1.82 -36.11
CA ARG A 23 -5.40 1.35 -36.71
C ARG A 23 -5.51 -0.17 -36.69
N GLU A 24 -4.43 -0.88 -37.02
CA GLU A 24 -4.37 -2.35 -36.91
C GLU A 24 -4.59 -2.82 -35.47
N ILE A 25 -3.95 -2.15 -34.51
CA ILE A 25 -4.15 -2.46 -33.10
C ILE A 25 -5.62 -2.24 -32.72
N GLN A 26 -6.23 -1.14 -33.17
CA GLN A 26 -7.65 -0.88 -32.93
C GLN A 26 -8.53 -1.98 -33.52
N GLN A 27 -8.30 -2.37 -34.78
CA GLN A 27 -9.06 -3.43 -35.46
C GLN A 27 -8.94 -4.76 -34.72
N HIS A 28 -7.75 -5.13 -34.25
CA HIS A 28 -7.55 -6.34 -33.45
C HIS A 28 -8.34 -6.33 -32.14
N PHE A 29 -8.47 -5.18 -31.47
CA PHE A 29 -9.31 -5.11 -30.27
C PHE A 29 -10.80 -5.09 -30.60
N VAL A 30 -11.20 -4.48 -31.72
CA VAL A 30 -12.59 -4.53 -32.21
C VAL A 30 -13.00 -5.96 -32.57
N SER A 31 -12.11 -6.76 -33.17
CA SER A 31 -12.39 -8.19 -33.44
C SER A 31 -12.51 -9.06 -32.18
N LEU A 32 -12.09 -8.53 -31.02
CA LEU A 32 -12.27 -9.15 -29.71
C LEU A 32 -13.46 -8.57 -28.94
N ASP A 33 -14.34 -7.84 -29.63
CA ASP A 33 -15.49 -7.07 -29.08
C ASP A 33 -15.09 -5.99 -28.06
N ILE A 34 -13.87 -5.45 -28.18
CA ILE A 34 -13.35 -4.41 -27.30
C ILE A 34 -13.19 -3.11 -28.09
N ASN A 35 -14.16 -2.21 -27.91
CA ASN A 35 -14.11 -0.89 -28.51
C ASN A 35 -13.10 0.01 -27.78
N ILE A 36 -11.97 0.29 -28.43
CA ILE A 36 -10.93 1.22 -27.94
C ILE A 36 -10.84 2.41 -28.89
N SER A 37 -10.80 3.63 -28.35
CA SER A 37 -10.57 4.82 -29.16
C SER A 37 -9.09 4.96 -29.54
N LEU A 38 -8.82 5.54 -30.71
CA LEU A 38 -7.46 5.87 -31.14
C LEU A 38 -6.73 6.79 -30.13
N SER A 39 -7.46 7.72 -29.50
CA SER A 39 -6.90 8.58 -28.44
C SER A 39 -6.40 7.77 -27.25
N THR A 40 -7.15 6.74 -26.85
CA THR A 40 -6.77 5.85 -25.75
C THR A 40 -5.53 5.06 -26.13
N LEU A 41 -5.48 4.46 -27.34
CA LEU A 41 -4.29 3.76 -27.83
C LEU A 41 -3.05 4.65 -27.85
N ARG A 42 -3.17 5.87 -28.38
CA ARG A 42 -2.06 6.84 -28.42
C ARG A 42 -1.52 7.19 -27.03
N SER A 43 -2.38 7.17 -25.99
CA SER A 43 -1.94 7.42 -24.61
C SER A 43 -1.02 6.33 -24.06
N HIS A 44 -1.08 5.10 -24.59
CA HIS A 44 -0.21 3.99 -24.19
C HIS A 44 1.20 4.09 -24.80
N PHE A 45 1.37 4.82 -25.90
CA PHE A 45 2.67 5.04 -26.54
C PHE A 45 3.42 6.24 -25.96
N ARG A 46 2.72 7.13 -25.26
CA ARG A 46 3.35 8.28 -24.62
C ARG A 46 4.09 7.82 -23.37
N GLU A 47 5.35 8.21 -23.25
CA GLU A 47 6.08 8.09 -21.99
C GLU A 47 5.30 8.82 -20.90
N LYS A 48 4.91 8.08 -19.86
CA LYS A 48 4.25 8.69 -18.71
C LYS A 48 5.33 9.40 -17.92
N PRO A 49 5.21 10.72 -17.66
CA PRO A 49 6.17 11.39 -16.81
C PRO A 49 6.20 10.68 -15.45
N ALA A 50 7.40 10.55 -14.88
CA ALA A 50 7.56 10.00 -13.55
C ALA A 50 6.66 10.77 -12.60
N ARG A 51 5.77 10.06 -11.88
CA ARG A 51 4.91 10.70 -10.88
C ARG A 51 5.82 11.28 -9.82
N ARG A 52 5.77 12.60 -9.62
CA ARG A 52 6.45 13.27 -8.51
C ARG A 52 5.83 12.79 -7.21
N THR A 53 6.42 11.77 -6.59
CA THR A 53 6.11 11.43 -5.21
C THR A 53 6.97 12.34 -4.34
N GLY A 54 6.34 13.23 -3.56
CA GLY A 54 7.05 14.02 -2.57
C GLY A 54 7.82 13.15 -1.56
N PRO A 55 8.76 13.73 -0.80
CA PRO A 55 9.56 13.00 0.17
C PRO A 55 8.67 12.27 1.17
N ARG A 56 8.84 10.95 1.28
CA ARG A 56 8.08 10.13 2.24
C ARG A 56 8.72 10.27 3.61
N LYS A 57 7.92 10.62 4.62
CA LYS A 57 8.37 10.64 6.03
C LYS A 57 8.90 9.27 6.49
N LEU A 58 8.29 8.18 6.01
CA LEU A 58 8.79 6.82 6.24
C LEU A 58 9.83 6.45 5.18
N HIS A 59 11.10 6.66 5.50
CA HIS A 59 12.23 6.16 4.71
C HIS A 59 12.84 4.91 5.35
N ARG A 60 13.71 4.21 4.62
CA ARG A 60 14.21 2.86 4.98
C ARG A 60 14.84 2.80 6.38
N LYS A 61 15.58 3.82 6.81
CA LYS A 61 16.21 3.88 8.14
C LYS A 61 15.17 3.94 9.27
N ILE A 62 14.13 4.76 9.11
CA ILE A 62 13.03 4.83 10.06
C ILE A 62 12.26 3.50 10.12
N LEU A 63 12.09 2.81 8.99
CA LEU A 63 11.45 1.49 9.01
C LEU A 63 12.29 0.44 9.75
N ALA A 64 13.62 0.46 9.58
CA ALA A 64 14.52 -0.41 10.34
C ALA A 64 14.46 -0.13 11.84
N ALA A 65 14.50 1.15 12.25
CA ALA A 65 14.36 1.52 13.65
C ALA A 65 12.99 1.11 14.24
N ILE A 66 11.91 1.17 13.44
CA ILE A 66 10.62 0.63 13.87
C ILE A 66 10.74 -0.87 14.09
N ASP A 67 11.32 -1.61 13.15
CA ASP A 67 11.48 -3.07 13.18
C ASP A 67 12.26 -3.54 14.42
N ASP A 68 13.43 -2.92 14.67
CA ASP A 68 14.26 -3.18 15.85
C ASP A 68 13.45 -3.02 17.16
N HIS A 69 12.55 -2.04 17.20
CA HIS A 69 11.69 -1.74 18.34
C HIS A 69 10.29 -2.38 18.28
N THR A 70 10.06 -3.30 17.35
CA THR A 70 8.77 -3.99 17.19
C THR A 70 8.61 -5.17 18.14
N ASN A 71 9.71 -5.85 18.48
CA ASN A 71 9.72 -6.95 19.45
C ASN A 71 9.71 -6.47 20.91
N HIS A 72 10.19 -5.24 21.15
CA HIS A 72 10.11 -4.63 22.46
C HIS A 72 8.66 -4.21 22.75
N THR A 73 8.19 -4.41 23.99
CA THR A 73 6.83 -4.04 24.47
C THR A 73 6.57 -2.52 24.51
N LEU A 74 7.32 -1.74 23.72
CA LEU A 74 7.21 -0.30 23.61
C LEU A 74 5.87 0.09 22.99
N SER A 75 5.22 1.08 23.61
CA SER A 75 4.02 1.67 23.03
C SER A 75 4.35 2.38 21.71
N ALA A 76 3.36 2.50 20.84
CA ALA A 76 3.50 3.30 19.61
C ALA A 76 3.84 4.77 19.91
N LYS A 77 3.46 5.28 21.09
CA LYS A 77 3.81 6.63 21.56
C LYS A 77 5.29 6.74 21.91
N ASP A 78 5.84 5.76 22.62
CA ASP A 78 7.25 5.75 23.00
C ASP A 78 8.14 5.64 21.76
N LEU A 79 7.74 4.79 20.81
CA LEU A 79 8.43 4.64 19.53
C LEU A 79 8.36 5.94 18.70
N GLN A 80 7.26 6.69 18.77
CA GLN A 80 7.16 8.02 18.15
C GLN A 80 8.17 9.01 18.76
N HIS A 81 8.36 8.98 20.08
CA HIS A 81 9.33 9.84 20.76
C HIS A 81 10.77 9.47 20.37
N LEU A 82 11.10 8.18 20.31
CA LEU A 82 12.40 7.69 19.85
C LEU A 82 12.70 8.14 18.41
N ILE A 83 11.78 7.90 17.48
CA ILE A 83 11.97 8.31 16.08
C ILE A 83 12.14 9.84 15.95
N LYS A 84 11.40 10.61 16.75
CA LYS A 84 11.55 12.06 16.77
C LYS A 84 12.94 12.46 17.28
N ALA A 85 13.45 11.79 18.31
CA ALA A 85 14.78 12.06 18.86
C ALA A 85 15.89 11.69 17.88
N ASP A 86 15.82 10.51 17.26
CA ASP A 86 16.90 9.98 16.42
C ASP A 86 16.93 10.58 15.01
N PHE A 87 15.74 10.82 14.43
CA PHE A 87 15.61 11.23 13.03
C PHE A 87 15.06 12.65 12.85
N GLY A 88 14.61 13.32 13.92
CA GLY A 88 13.98 14.64 13.83
C GLY A 88 12.61 14.64 13.14
N VAL A 89 12.04 13.47 12.84
CA VAL A 89 10.79 13.33 12.07
C VAL A 89 9.64 12.96 13.00
N LEU A 90 8.60 13.79 13.02
CA LEU A 90 7.34 13.45 13.68
C LEU A 90 6.45 12.62 12.75
N LEU A 91 6.33 11.33 13.04
CA LEU A 91 5.38 10.42 12.41
C LEU A 91 4.05 10.43 13.15
N GLY A 92 2.94 10.20 12.45
CA GLY A 92 1.66 9.94 13.09
C GLY A 92 1.62 8.57 13.76
N LEU A 93 0.90 8.44 14.87
CA LEU A 93 0.73 7.16 15.57
C LEU A 93 0.09 6.08 14.67
N SER A 94 -0.85 6.48 13.81
CA SER A 94 -1.45 5.58 12.81
C SER A 94 -0.40 5.03 11.84
N THR A 95 0.52 5.89 11.37
CA THR A 95 1.63 5.53 10.49
C THR A 95 2.56 4.52 11.14
N ILE A 96 2.92 4.72 12.41
CA ILE A 96 3.78 3.79 13.18
C ILE A 96 3.06 2.44 13.36
N ARG A 97 1.79 2.45 13.75
CA ARG A 97 0.99 1.22 13.91
C ARG A 97 0.81 0.46 12.58
N MET A 98 0.66 1.18 11.47
CA MET A 98 0.60 0.57 10.14
C MET A 98 1.96 -0.02 9.75
N ALA A 99 3.07 0.67 10.02
CA ALA A 99 4.41 0.16 9.76
C ALA A 99 4.66 -1.13 10.55
N ARG A 100 4.37 -1.14 11.87
CA ARG A 100 4.45 -2.34 12.71
C ARG A 100 3.62 -3.51 12.17
N ARG A 101 2.36 -3.27 11.78
CA ARG A 101 1.51 -4.31 11.17
C ARG A 101 2.10 -4.87 9.88
N LYS A 102 2.70 -4.03 9.03
CA LYS A 102 3.38 -4.48 7.81
C LYS A 102 4.63 -5.31 8.08
N LEU A 103 5.29 -5.07 9.21
CA LEU A 103 6.46 -5.81 9.67
C LEU A 103 6.09 -7.11 10.42
N GLY A 104 4.80 -7.45 10.50
CA GLY A 104 4.34 -8.71 11.11
C GLY A 104 3.93 -8.60 12.58
N TRP A 105 3.97 -7.40 13.17
CA TRP A 105 3.49 -7.21 14.54
C TRP A 105 1.98 -7.37 14.63
N THR A 106 1.56 -8.35 15.42
CA THR A 106 0.16 -8.56 15.79
C THR A 106 -0.05 -8.05 17.22
N TYR A 107 -1.11 -7.26 17.40
CA TYR A 107 -1.48 -6.80 18.74
C TYR A 107 -2.10 -7.97 19.49
N GLU A 108 -1.36 -8.57 20.41
CA GLU A 108 -1.95 -9.44 21.41
C GLU A 108 -2.75 -8.59 22.38
N LYS A 109 -4.08 -8.60 22.18
CA LYS A 109 -5.03 -8.01 23.11
C LYS A 109 -4.90 -8.83 24.41
N ARG A 110 -4.11 -8.36 25.38
CA ARG A 110 -4.20 -8.89 26.75
C ARG A 110 -5.67 -8.77 27.15
N GLY A 111 -6.32 -9.93 27.28
CA GLY A 111 -7.74 -10.01 27.56
C GLY A 111 -8.07 -9.10 28.73
N PHE A 112 -9.09 -8.27 28.56
CA PHE A 112 -9.77 -7.67 29.70
C PHE A 112 -10.39 -8.86 30.43
N ALA A 113 -9.66 -9.44 31.38
CA ALA A 113 -10.22 -10.42 32.29
C ALA A 113 -11.31 -9.66 33.05
N TRP A 114 -12.56 -9.89 32.67
CA TRP A 114 -13.68 -9.58 33.54
C TRP A 114 -13.34 -10.24 34.87
N ARG A 115 -13.11 -9.45 35.92
CA ARG A 115 -13.18 -9.99 37.28
C ARG A 115 -14.61 -10.51 37.40
N THR A 116 -14.83 -11.80 37.20
CA THR A 116 -16.03 -12.47 37.69
C THR A 116 -16.09 -12.14 39.16
N ARG A 117 -17.09 -11.35 39.54
CA ARG A 117 -17.41 -11.05 40.92
C ARG A 117 -17.83 -12.39 41.52
N ASP A 118 -17.08 -12.90 42.48
CA ASP A 118 -17.48 -14.08 43.24
C ASP A 118 -18.78 -13.74 43.99
N GLU A 119 -19.91 -14.09 43.41
CA GLU A 119 -21.20 -14.22 44.10
C GLU A 119 -21.15 -15.52 44.88
N SER A 120 -20.46 -15.51 46.02
CA SER A 120 -20.42 -16.63 46.96
C SER A 120 -20.30 -16.11 48.39
N GLN A 121 -21.23 -15.24 48.79
CA GLN A 121 -21.49 -14.86 50.18
C GLN A 121 -22.97 -14.49 50.35
N GLU A 122 -23.88 -15.44 50.12
CA GLU A 122 -25.24 -15.33 50.66
C GLU A 122 -25.82 -16.73 50.86
N GLU A 123 -25.33 -17.40 51.89
CA GLU A 123 -26.06 -18.44 52.62
C GLU A 123 -25.28 -18.73 53.92
N ARG A 124 -25.59 -17.94 54.96
CA ARG A 124 -25.80 -18.38 56.35
C ARG A 124 -25.96 -17.19 57.29
#